data_AF-A0A940YSG9-F1
#
_entry.id   AF-A0A940YSG9-F1
#
_cell.length_a   1.000
_cell.length_b   1.000
_cell.length_c   1.000
_cell.angle_alpha   90.00
_cell.angle_beta   90.00
_cell.angle_gamma   90.00
#
_symmetry.space_group_name_H-M   'P 1'
#
loop_
_entity.id
_entity.type
_entity.pdbx_description
1 polymer ?
#
loop_
_entity_poly.entity_id
_entity_poly.type
_entity_poly.pdbx_seq_one_letter_code
_entity_poly.pdbx_strand_id
1 'polypeptide(L)'
;MAQKRPNIPESVKRQIRQRCGFGCVICGLPLYEYEHIAEWSAVKRHDPDEMTLLCPTHHAEKTRGLLPVAEVKSADQAPFNFRSGQSESFPLRYSGDSCLVSIGGSIWRHEFTQDAVVPLLVIRGCAVIEVKKQDERLLLSLRVYNKQAKPLLQIVENELVFSTSSWDVELVGRLLTIRGGSRDILVQMEFQTPDAILITRGVFAFGGAQIQVEPDHIHLPKYNIRMAGYSARGNGGSALRFD
;
A
#
# COMPACT_ATOMS: atom_id res chain seq x y z
N MET A 1 -17.33 -8.10 34.69
CA MET A 1 -17.31 -8.12 33.20
C MET A 1 -16.55 -6.90 32.74
N ALA A 2 -15.44 -7.07 32.01
CA ALA A 2 -14.68 -5.91 31.51
C ALA A 2 -15.57 -5.11 30.55
N GLN A 3 -15.79 -3.82 30.82
CA GLN A 3 -16.50 -2.94 29.91
C GLN A 3 -15.83 -3.01 28.53
N LYS A 4 -16.62 -3.33 27.50
CA LYS A 4 -16.16 -3.39 26.12
C LYS A 4 -15.66 -1.99 25.74
N ARG A 5 -14.35 -1.86 25.53
CA ARG A 5 -13.71 -0.60 25.12
C ARG A 5 -14.39 -0.09 23.84
N PRO A 6 -14.81 1.19 23.79
CA PRO A 6 -15.42 1.75 22.60
C PRO A 6 -14.45 1.73 21.42
N ASN A 7 -14.99 1.75 20.20
CA ASN A 7 -14.16 1.85 19.00
C ASN A 7 -13.58 3.27 18.89
N ILE A 8 -12.34 3.37 18.40
CA ILE A 8 -11.71 4.65 18.08
C ILE A 8 -12.41 5.25 16.85
N PRO A 9 -12.89 6.50 16.89
CA PRO A 9 -13.50 7.15 15.73
C PRO A 9 -12.53 7.24 14.54
N GLU A 10 -13.03 7.12 13.31
CA GLU A 10 -12.19 7.17 12.10
C GLU A 10 -11.46 8.51 11.90
N SER A 11 -12.06 9.61 12.36
CA SER A 11 -11.38 10.92 12.36
C SER A 11 -10.16 10.94 13.28
N VAL A 12 -10.27 10.34 14.47
CA VAL A 12 -9.18 10.21 15.45
C VAL A 12 -8.09 9.29 14.91
N LYS A 13 -8.46 8.13 14.34
CA LYS A 13 -7.51 7.22 13.70
C LYS A 13 -6.70 7.91 12.61
N ARG A 14 -7.35 8.68 11.73
CA ARG A 14 -6.66 9.44 10.68
C ARG A 14 -5.68 10.47 11.26
N GLN A 15 -6.09 11.22 12.28
CA GLN A 15 -5.20 12.19 12.94
C GLN A 15 -3.96 11.50 13.52
N ILE A 16 -4.13 10.35 14.18
CA ILE A 16 -3.01 9.54 14.68
C ILE A 16 -2.11 9.09 13.51
N ARG A 17 -2.66 8.54 12.43
CA ARG A 17 -1.87 8.11 11.26
C ARG A 17 -1.05 9.23 10.64
N GLN A 18 -1.69 10.39 10.44
CA GLN A 18 -1.02 11.59 9.92
C GLN A 18 0.11 12.04 10.84
N ARG A 19 -0.11 12.02 12.16
CA ARG A 19 0.89 12.41 13.16
C ARG A 19 2.05 11.41 13.26
N CYS A 20 1.78 10.12 13.10
CA CYS A 20 2.78 9.04 13.23
C CYS A 20 3.52 8.72 11.91
N GLY A 21 3.21 9.38 10.80
CA GLY A 21 3.83 9.09 9.50
C GLY A 21 3.40 7.75 8.91
N PHE A 22 2.16 7.33 9.17
CA PHE A 22 1.50 6.15 8.57
C PHE A 22 2.16 4.79 8.84
N GLY A 23 2.94 4.67 9.92
CA GLY A 23 3.55 3.41 10.32
C GLY A 23 3.90 3.42 11.80
N CYS A 24 4.53 2.34 12.27
CA CYS A 24 5.07 2.28 13.61
C CYS A 24 6.02 3.46 13.85
N VAL A 25 5.83 4.22 14.93
CA VAL A 25 6.68 5.40 15.20
C VAL A 25 8.15 5.04 15.44
N ILE A 26 8.45 3.80 15.83
CA ILE A 26 9.80 3.32 16.13
C ILE A 26 10.54 2.84 14.89
N CYS A 27 9.94 1.93 14.10
CA CYS A 27 10.60 1.29 12.96
C CYS A 27 9.95 1.56 11.60
N GLY A 28 8.84 2.29 11.55
CA GLY A 28 8.23 2.69 10.29
C GLY A 28 7.33 1.65 9.60
N LEU A 29 7.22 0.43 10.16
CA LEU A 29 6.44 -0.65 9.55
C LEU A 29 4.98 -0.24 9.31
N PRO A 30 4.42 -0.47 8.10
CA PRO A 30 3.05 -0.07 7.77
C PRO A 30 1.98 -1.01 8.35
N LEU A 31 2.38 -2.14 8.94
CA LEU A 31 1.50 -3.01 9.71
C LEU A 31 1.58 -2.62 11.20
N TYR A 32 0.50 -2.06 11.72
CA TYR A 32 0.47 -1.46 13.05
C TYR A 32 -0.88 -1.60 13.75
N GLU A 33 -0.86 -1.33 15.05
CA GLU A 33 -1.99 -1.25 15.95
C GLU A 33 -2.08 0.16 16.56
N TYR A 34 -3.30 0.63 16.83
CA TYR A 34 -3.53 1.89 17.53
C TYR A 34 -3.36 1.67 19.02
N GLU A 35 -2.34 2.30 19.59
CA GLU A 35 -1.96 2.05 20.98
C GLU A 35 -2.05 3.33 21.82
N HIS A 36 -2.51 3.20 23.06
CA HIS A 36 -2.41 4.31 24.00
C HIS A 36 -1.00 4.43 24.55
N ILE A 37 -0.44 5.64 24.56
CA ILE A 37 0.90 5.89 25.11
C ILE A 37 0.91 5.62 26.62
N ALA A 38 -0.10 6.14 27.33
CA ALA A 38 -0.40 5.77 28.71
C ALA A 38 -1.51 4.71 28.75
N GLU A 39 -1.43 3.74 29.67
CA GLU A 39 -2.39 2.64 29.72
C GLU A 39 -3.86 3.09 29.75
N TRP A 40 -4.74 2.38 29.02
CA TRP A 40 -6.17 2.67 28.99
C TRP A 40 -6.80 2.73 30.38
N SER A 41 -6.29 1.93 31.32
CA SER A 41 -6.72 1.91 32.71
C SER A 41 -6.59 3.28 33.40
N ALA A 42 -5.63 4.11 32.96
CA ALA A 42 -5.39 5.45 33.48
C ALA A 42 -6.18 6.53 32.73
N VAL A 43 -6.21 6.51 31.39
CA VAL A 43 -6.75 7.63 30.57
C VAL A 43 -8.22 7.46 30.18
N LYS A 44 -8.68 6.23 29.88
CA LYS A 44 -10.06 5.88 29.50
C LYS A 44 -10.70 6.79 28.43
N ARG A 45 -9.90 7.38 27.53
CA ARG A 45 -10.36 8.20 26.40
C ARG A 45 -9.56 7.91 25.13
N HIS A 46 -10.11 8.29 23.98
CA HIS A 46 -9.44 8.21 22.67
C HIS A 46 -9.06 9.61 22.21
N ASP A 47 -7.94 10.09 22.76
CA ASP A 47 -7.33 11.36 22.39
C ASP A 47 -6.20 11.09 21.37
N PRO A 48 -6.24 11.69 20.16
CA PRO A 48 -5.18 11.54 19.16
C PRO A 48 -3.78 11.86 19.69
N ASP A 49 -3.66 12.77 20.66
CA ASP A 49 -2.37 13.20 21.22
C ASP A 49 -1.84 12.24 22.30
N GLU A 50 -2.69 11.31 22.77
CA GLU A 50 -2.33 10.29 23.78
C GLU A 50 -2.23 8.89 23.18
N MET A 51 -2.36 8.77 21.86
CA MET A 51 -2.36 7.51 21.13
C MET A 51 -1.37 7.53 19.97
N THR A 52 -0.66 6.43 19.76
CA THR A 52 0.37 6.27 18.75
C THR A 52 0.15 5.02 17.91
N LEU A 53 1.04 4.79 16.94
CA LEU A 53 1.08 3.58 16.13
C LEU A 53 2.30 2.73 16.50
N LEU A 54 2.08 1.47 16.86
CA LEU A 54 3.14 0.48 17.07
C LEU A 54 2.90 -0.75 16.19
N CYS A 55 3.98 -1.33 15.66
CA CYS A 55 3.87 -2.64 15.02
C CYS A 55 3.62 -3.74 16.07
N PRO A 56 3.15 -4.94 15.66
CA PRO A 56 2.88 -6.01 16.61
C PRO A 56 4.05 -6.35 17.55
N THR A 57 5.29 -6.23 17.06
CA THR A 57 6.50 -6.45 17.86
C THR A 57 6.67 -5.39 18.95
N HIS A 58 6.77 -4.11 18.58
CA HIS A 58 6.96 -3.02 19.55
C HIS A 58 5.76 -2.85 20.48
N HIS A 59 4.55 -3.15 20.01
CA HIS A 59 3.37 -3.17 20.86
C HIS A 59 3.53 -4.24 21.96
N ALA A 60 3.88 -5.47 21.61
CA ALA A 60 4.11 -6.54 22.58
C ALA A 60 5.26 -6.23 23.55
N GLU A 61 6.35 -5.63 23.08
CA GLU A 61 7.46 -5.19 23.92
C GLU A 61 7.03 -4.13 24.94
N LYS A 62 6.23 -3.13 24.52
CA LYS A 62 5.66 -2.12 25.42
C LYS A 62 4.77 -2.79 26.46
N THR A 63 3.82 -3.63 26.03
CA THR A 63 2.87 -4.32 26.94
C THR A 63 3.61 -5.17 27.99
N ARG A 64 4.74 -5.78 27.63
CA ARG A 64 5.57 -6.59 28.53
C ARG A 64 6.55 -5.78 29.38
N GLY A 65 6.60 -4.46 29.20
CA GLY A 65 7.54 -3.57 29.90
C GLY A 65 8.99 -3.68 29.41
N LEU A 66 9.22 -4.30 28.24
CA LEU A 66 10.55 -4.41 27.61
C LEU A 66 10.90 -3.14 26.82
N LEU A 67 9.89 -2.43 26.34
CA LEU A 67 10.03 -1.13 25.67
C LEU A 67 9.49 -0.01 26.58
N PRO A 68 10.35 0.87 27.11
CA PRO A 68 9.91 1.94 28.00
C PRO A 68 8.95 2.92 27.34
N VAL A 69 7.90 3.34 28.06
CA VAL A 69 6.94 4.36 27.58
C VAL A 69 7.63 5.68 27.20
N ALA A 70 8.73 6.03 27.87
CA ALA A 70 9.51 7.22 27.52
C ALA A 70 10.13 7.13 26.11
N GLU A 71 10.54 5.94 25.69
CA GLU A 71 11.09 5.69 24.36
C GLU A 71 9.99 5.78 23.30
N VAL A 72 8.81 5.21 23.58
CA VAL A 72 7.62 5.35 22.72
C VAL A 72 7.25 6.83 22.54
N LYS A 73 7.24 7.62 23.61
CA LYS A 73 6.97 9.07 23.56
C LYS A 73 8.00 9.83 22.72
N SER A 74 9.27 9.49 22.87
CA SER A 74 10.35 10.09 22.09
C SER A 74 10.19 9.78 20.59
N ALA A 75 9.91 8.52 20.26
CA ALA A 75 9.67 8.10 18.88
C ALA A 75 8.41 8.76 18.27
N ASP A 76 7.35 8.92 19.06
CA ASP A 76 6.10 9.56 18.63
C ASP A 76 6.27 11.06 18.31
N GLN A 77 7.19 11.75 19.00
CA GLN A 77 7.52 13.15 18.70
C GLN A 77 8.33 13.33 17.41
N ALA A 78 9.06 12.30 16.98
CA ALA A 78 9.82 12.30 15.75
C ALA A 78 9.69 10.96 15.02
N PRO A 79 8.52 10.60 14.46
CA PRO A 79 8.27 9.25 13.92
C PRO A 79 9.26 8.84 12.84
N PHE A 80 9.62 7.55 12.83
CA PHE A 80 10.61 6.98 11.90
C PHE A 80 10.38 7.38 10.44
N ASN A 81 9.15 7.22 9.93
CA ASN A 81 8.83 7.46 8.52
C ASN A 81 8.99 8.93 8.10
N PHE A 82 8.84 9.88 9.02
CA PHE A 82 9.08 11.29 8.70
C PHE A 82 10.57 11.61 8.60
N ARG A 83 11.42 10.90 9.34
CA ARG A 83 12.88 11.05 9.25
C ARG A 83 13.42 10.47 7.94
N SER A 84 12.83 9.38 7.45
CA SER A 84 13.21 8.74 6.17
C SER A 84 12.48 9.33 4.95
N GLY A 85 11.33 9.99 5.14
CA GLY A 85 10.46 10.49 4.06
C GLY A 85 9.54 9.43 3.42
N GLN A 86 9.59 8.19 3.92
CA GLN A 86 8.86 7.04 3.38
C GLN A 86 8.63 5.97 4.45
N SER A 87 7.76 5.01 4.19
CA SER A 87 7.60 3.85 5.07
C SER A 87 8.85 2.97 5.12
N GLU A 88 8.95 2.18 6.18
CA GLU A 88 9.79 0.99 6.15
C GLU A 88 9.27 0.00 5.09
N SER A 89 10.15 -0.86 4.59
CA SER A 89 9.76 -1.84 3.58
C SER A 89 8.81 -2.88 4.17
N PHE A 90 7.76 -3.20 3.43
CA PHE A 90 6.85 -4.29 3.77
C PHE A 90 6.84 -5.36 2.69
N PRO A 91 7.30 -6.58 3.00
CA PRO A 91 7.55 -7.57 1.96
C PRO A 91 6.27 -8.38 1.68
N LEU A 92 5.77 -8.28 0.45
CA LEU A 92 4.58 -9.00 -0.03
C LEU A 92 4.91 -10.49 -0.28
N ARG A 93 3.88 -11.34 -0.18
CA ARG A 93 4.01 -12.81 -0.15
C ARG A 93 3.23 -13.45 -1.30
N TYR A 94 3.70 -13.20 -2.52
CA TYR A 94 3.15 -13.83 -3.72
C TYR A 94 3.98 -15.04 -4.15
N SER A 95 3.30 -16.09 -4.59
CA SER A 95 3.89 -17.38 -4.95
C SER A 95 3.01 -18.20 -5.90
N GLY A 96 3.62 -19.21 -6.52
CA GLY A 96 2.95 -20.19 -7.38
C GLY A 96 3.14 -19.94 -8.87
N ASP A 97 2.54 -20.83 -9.67
CA ASP A 97 2.73 -20.90 -11.13
C ASP A 97 1.65 -20.17 -11.94
N SER A 98 0.76 -19.44 -11.27
CA SER A 98 -0.20 -18.60 -11.95
C SER A 98 -0.31 -17.25 -11.26
N CYS A 99 -0.67 -16.20 -12.00
CA CYS A 99 -0.93 -14.88 -11.44
C CYS A 99 -2.21 -14.30 -12.04
N LEU A 100 -3.17 -13.96 -11.19
CA LEU A 100 -4.37 -13.22 -11.54
C LEU A 100 -4.13 -11.73 -11.35
N VAL A 101 -4.33 -10.96 -12.40
CA VAL A 101 -4.16 -9.51 -12.37
C VAL A 101 -5.48 -8.87 -12.73
N SER A 102 -5.93 -7.94 -11.89
CA SER A 102 -7.10 -7.12 -12.14
C SER A 102 -6.69 -5.65 -12.11
N ILE A 103 -6.88 -4.95 -13.24
CA ILE A 103 -6.60 -3.52 -13.34
C ILE A 103 -7.81 -2.84 -13.97
N GLY A 104 -8.42 -1.92 -13.22
CA GLY A 104 -9.57 -1.14 -13.65
C GLY A 104 -10.70 -1.97 -14.25
N GLY A 105 -11.23 -2.89 -13.46
CA GLY A 105 -12.34 -3.77 -13.83
C GLY A 105 -12.01 -4.87 -14.85
N SER A 106 -10.78 -4.91 -15.35
CA SER A 106 -10.37 -5.82 -16.41
C SER A 106 -9.41 -6.87 -15.84
N ILE A 107 -9.55 -8.13 -16.26
CA ILE A 107 -8.97 -9.29 -15.54
C ILE A 107 -8.21 -10.20 -16.49
N TRP A 108 -6.97 -10.57 -16.15
CA TRP A 108 -6.22 -11.60 -16.88
C TRP A 108 -5.49 -12.55 -15.96
N ARG A 109 -5.40 -13.81 -16.41
CA ARG A 109 -4.61 -14.85 -15.75
C ARG A 109 -3.39 -15.20 -16.59
N HIS A 110 -2.23 -15.14 -15.95
CA HIS A 110 -0.96 -15.62 -16.46
C HIS A 110 -0.66 -16.99 -15.87
N GLU A 111 -0.36 -17.96 -16.73
CA GLU A 111 0.18 -19.26 -16.31
C GLU A 111 1.68 -19.29 -16.66
N PHE A 112 2.50 -19.81 -15.76
CA PHE A 112 3.95 -19.92 -15.91
C PHE A 112 4.36 -21.39 -15.92
N THR A 113 5.14 -21.79 -16.93
CA THR A 113 5.75 -23.13 -16.99
C THR A 113 7.24 -23.13 -16.69
N GLN A 114 7.83 -21.93 -16.57
CA GLN A 114 9.24 -21.67 -16.31
C GLN A 114 9.40 -20.24 -15.76
N ASP A 115 10.59 -19.91 -15.30
CA ASP A 115 10.95 -18.54 -14.92
C ASP A 115 10.75 -17.59 -16.09
N ALA A 116 10.15 -16.44 -15.81
CA ALA A 116 9.81 -15.45 -16.82
C ALA A 116 9.62 -14.07 -16.19
N VAL A 117 9.89 -13.04 -16.97
CA VAL A 117 9.49 -11.66 -16.65
C VAL A 117 8.33 -11.30 -17.57
N VAL A 118 7.18 -10.99 -16.97
CA VAL A 118 5.95 -10.66 -17.70
C VAL A 118 5.57 -9.22 -17.39
N PRO A 119 5.68 -8.31 -18.38
CA PRO A 119 5.13 -6.97 -18.23
C PRO A 119 3.59 -7.08 -18.22
N LEU A 120 2.95 -6.42 -17.25
CA LEU A 120 1.50 -6.35 -17.13
C LEU A 120 0.96 -5.06 -17.77
N LEU A 121 1.71 -3.96 -17.60
CA LEU A 121 1.41 -2.66 -18.16
C LEU A 121 2.68 -2.03 -18.72
N VAL A 122 2.68 -1.66 -20.00
CA VAL A 122 3.78 -1.04 -20.72
C VAL A 122 3.35 0.32 -21.24
N ILE A 123 4.15 1.34 -20.96
CA ILE A 123 3.97 2.71 -21.46
C ILE A 123 5.24 3.10 -22.21
N ARG A 124 5.13 3.38 -23.51
CA ARG A 124 6.26 3.77 -24.38
C ARG A 124 7.45 2.82 -24.26
N GLY A 125 7.19 1.53 -24.38
CA GLY A 125 8.20 0.47 -24.22
C GLY A 125 8.71 0.21 -22.79
N CYS A 126 8.32 0.98 -21.78
CA CYS A 126 8.70 0.74 -20.38
C CYS A 126 7.63 -0.06 -19.64
N ALA A 127 8.01 -1.18 -19.03
CA ALA A 127 7.15 -1.94 -18.12
C ALA A 127 6.97 -1.16 -16.82
N VAL A 128 5.81 -0.54 -16.63
CA VAL A 128 5.47 0.24 -15.42
C VAL A 128 4.79 -0.61 -14.34
N ILE A 129 4.27 -1.77 -14.75
CA ILE A 129 3.85 -2.86 -13.87
C ILE A 129 4.39 -4.14 -14.48
N GLU A 130 5.10 -4.94 -13.69
CA GLU A 130 5.63 -6.24 -14.10
C GLU A 130 5.53 -7.25 -12.96
N VAL A 131 5.48 -8.53 -13.35
CA VAL A 131 5.66 -9.67 -12.44
C VAL A 131 6.78 -10.53 -12.99
N LYS A 132 7.73 -10.87 -12.13
CA LYS A 132 8.80 -11.83 -12.40
C LYS A 132 8.50 -13.13 -11.65
N LYS A 133 8.36 -14.22 -12.39
CA LYS A 133 8.35 -15.59 -11.86
C LYS A 133 9.79 -16.06 -11.69
N GLN A 134 10.12 -16.47 -10.48
CA GLN A 134 11.42 -17.05 -10.11
C GLN A 134 11.20 -18.16 -9.08
N ASP A 135 11.43 -19.41 -9.47
CA ASP A 135 11.10 -20.59 -8.66
C ASP A 135 9.63 -20.49 -8.18
N GLU A 136 9.31 -20.80 -6.93
CA GLU A 136 7.95 -20.67 -6.39
C GLU A 136 7.49 -19.22 -6.15
N ARG A 137 8.30 -18.20 -6.46
CA ARG A 137 8.00 -16.79 -6.13
C ARG A 137 7.46 -16.02 -7.33
N LEU A 138 6.50 -15.16 -7.05
CA LEU A 138 6.02 -14.13 -7.97
C LEU A 138 6.46 -12.77 -7.41
N LEU A 139 7.29 -12.04 -8.13
CA LEU A 139 7.90 -10.78 -7.70
C LEU A 139 7.24 -9.62 -8.45
N LEU A 140 6.37 -8.88 -7.77
CA LEU A 140 5.68 -7.70 -8.30
C LEU A 140 6.60 -6.48 -8.25
N SER A 141 6.64 -5.72 -9.34
CA SER A 141 7.24 -4.39 -9.38
C SER A 141 6.31 -3.38 -10.05
N LEU A 142 6.15 -2.20 -9.43
CA LEU A 142 5.39 -1.07 -9.97
C LEU A 142 5.72 0.25 -9.27
N ARG A 143 5.34 1.36 -9.91
CA ARG A 143 5.43 2.71 -9.32
C ARG A 143 4.16 3.50 -9.62
N VAL A 144 3.64 4.17 -8.60
CA VAL A 144 2.46 5.03 -8.71
C VAL A 144 2.82 6.46 -8.33
N TYR A 145 2.32 7.41 -9.10
CA TYR A 145 2.63 8.84 -8.96
C TYR A 145 1.38 9.64 -8.61
N ASN A 146 1.59 10.85 -8.09
CA ASN A 146 0.55 11.85 -8.03
C ASN A 146 0.46 12.66 -9.34
N LYS A 147 -0.48 13.61 -9.39
CA LYS A 147 -0.72 14.49 -10.55
C LYS A 147 0.49 15.40 -10.87
N GLN A 148 1.40 15.59 -9.93
CA GLN A 148 2.63 16.38 -10.07
C GLN A 148 3.86 15.50 -10.34
N ALA A 149 3.66 14.24 -10.73
CA ALA A 149 4.70 13.26 -11.01
C ALA A 149 5.64 12.95 -9.82
N LYS A 150 5.21 13.20 -8.58
CA LYS A 150 5.94 12.75 -7.39
C LYS A 150 5.53 11.31 -7.04
N PRO A 151 6.48 10.45 -6.64
CA PRO A 151 6.18 9.07 -6.27
C PRO A 151 5.33 9.02 -5.00
N LEU A 152 4.25 8.25 -5.05
CA LEU A 152 3.38 7.96 -3.90
C LEU A 152 3.65 6.58 -3.33
N LEU A 153 3.87 5.61 -4.22
CA LEU A 153 4.00 4.19 -3.91
C LEU A 153 5.01 3.56 -4.86
N GLN A 154 5.85 2.69 -4.30
CA GLN A 154 6.74 1.82 -5.05
C GLN A 154 6.64 0.40 -4.50
N ILE A 155 6.61 -0.57 -5.41
CA ILE A 155 6.86 -1.96 -5.12
C ILE A 155 8.04 -2.38 -6.00
N VAL A 156 9.07 -2.96 -5.42
CA VAL A 156 10.21 -3.54 -6.17
C VAL A 156 10.40 -4.95 -5.68
N GLU A 157 10.18 -5.93 -6.56
CA GLU A 157 10.28 -7.35 -6.24
C GLU A 157 9.60 -7.73 -4.90
N ASN A 158 8.33 -7.32 -4.74
CA ASN A 158 7.49 -7.46 -3.54
C ASN A 158 7.83 -6.57 -2.34
N GLU A 159 8.84 -5.71 -2.40
CA GLU A 159 9.13 -4.76 -1.32
C GLU A 159 8.28 -3.49 -1.47
N LEU A 160 7.24 -3.37 -0.64
CA LEU A 160 6.28 -2.25 -0.63
C LEU A 160 6.81 -1.07 0.18
N VAL A 161 6.86 0.12 -0.42
CA VAL A 161 7.20 1.38 0.23
C VAL A 161 6.28 2.51 -0.26
N PHE A 162 5.79 3.36 0.64
CA PHE A 162 5.01 4.56 0.29
C PHE A 162 5.58 5.85 0.89
N SER A 163 5.29 6.97 0.25
CA SER A 163 5.73 8.30 0.71
C SER A 163 4.90 8.81 1.89
N THR A 164 5.54 9.51 2.82
CA THR A 164 4.87 10.26 3.90
C THR A 164 4.27 11.60 3.46
N SER A 165 4.45 11.99 2.20
CA SER A 165 3.90 13.24 1.66
C SER A 165 2.40 13.19 1.31
N SER A 166 1.78 12.01 1.41
CA SER A 166 0.35 11.80 1.15
C SER A 166 -0.53 12.38 2.26
N TRP A 167 -1.79 12.68 1.97
CA TRP A 167 -2.72 13.19 2.99
C TRP A 167 -3.10 12.12 4.01
N ASP A 168 -3.31 10.88 3.56
CA ASP A 168 -3.56 9.73 4.43
C ASP A 168 -3.11 8.45 3.73
N VAL A 169 -2.57 7.50 4.49
CA VAL A 169 -2.21 6.15 4.02
C VAL A 169 -2.69 5.15 5.06
N GLU A 170 -3.34 4.09 4.61
CA GLU A 170 -3.72 2.97 5.47
C GLU A 170 -3.61 1.64 4.71
N LEU A 171 -3.10 0.62 5.40
CA LEU A 171 -3.12 -0.78 4.98
C LEU A 171 -4.00 -1.56 5.96
N VAL A 172 -5.26 -1.82 5.57
CA VAL A 172 -6.22 -2.52 6.42
C VAL A 172 -6.51 -3.90 5.84
N GLY A 173 -6.11 -4.95 6.58
CA GLY A 173 -6.14 -6.31 6.08
C GLY A 173 -5.26 -6.44 4.84
N ARG A 174 -5.89 -6.58 3.67
CA ARG A 174 -5.21 -6.72 2.37
C ARG A 174 -5.33 -5.48 1.49
N LEU A 175 -6.05 -4.44 1.94
CA LEU A 175 -6.37 -3.25 1.16
C LEU A 175 -5.44 -2.10 1.53
N LEU A 176 -4.60 -1.67 0.60
CA LEU A 176 -3.85 -0.42 0.68
C LEU A 176 -4.69 0.70 0.08
N THR A 177 -4.84 1.81 0.81
CA THR A 177 -5.44 3.05 0.31
C THR A 177 -4.54 4.23 0.60
N ILE A 178 -4.22 5.02 -0.44
CA ILE A 178 -3.49 6.29 -0.35
C ILE A 178 -4.42 7.41 -0.83
N ARG A 179 -4.52 8.49 -0.05
CA ARG A 179 -5.40 9.63 -0.31
C ARG A 179 -4.61 10.93 -0.47
N GLY A 180 -5.11 11.79 -1.35
CA GLY A 180 -4.62 13.16 -1.58
C GLY A 180 -5.40 14.22 -0.80
N GLY A 181 -6.55 13.84 -0.25
CA GLY A 181 -7.47 14.71 0.45
C GLY A 181 -8.74 13.98 0.82
N SER A 182 -9.69 14.70 1.43
CA SER A 182 -11.00 14.15 1.76
C SER A 182 -11.70 13.66 0.49
N ARG A 183 -12.06 12.37 0.47
CA ARG A 183 -12.70 11.67 -0.67
C ARG A 183 -11.86 11.61 -1.95
N ASP A 184 -10.57 11.96 -1.90
CA ASP A 184 -9.65 11.89 -3.02
C ASP A 184 -8.72 10.68 -2.86
N ILE A 185 -9.10 9.54 -3.44
CA ILE A 185 -8.32 8.30 -3.41
C ILE A 185 -7.37 8.29 -4.61
N LEU A 186 -6.07 8.37 -4.34
CA LEU A 186 -5.01 8.40 -5.35
C LEU A 186 -4.54 6.99 -5.72
N VAL A 187 -4.47 6.10 -4.72
CA VAL A 187 -4.07 4.70 -4.92
C VAL A 187 -5.00 3.79 -4.13
N GLN A 188 -5.45 2.71 -4.77
CA GLN A 188 -6.18 1.66 -4.09
C GLN A 188 -5.80 0.32 -4.71
N MET A 189 -5.28 -0.57 -3.88
CA MET A 189 -4.78 -1.88 -4.28
C MET A 189 -5.14 -2.93 -3.23
N GLU A 190 -5.57 -4.10 -3.66
CA GLU A 190 -5.81 -5.25 -2.79
C GLU A 190 -4.82 -6.36 -3.10
N PHE A 191 -4.08 -6.78 -2.07
CA PHE A 191 -3.07 -7.81 -2.16
C PHE A 191 -3.68 -9.18 -1.80
N GLN A 192 -4.14 -9.93 -2.79
CA GLN A 192 -4.77 -11.24 -2.59
C GLN A 192 -3.74 -12.36 -2.75
N THR A 193 -3.09 -12.74 -1.65
CA THR A 193 -2.10 -13.83 -1.67
C THR A 193 -2.80 -15.19 -1.85
N PRO A 194 -2.16 -16.18 -2.52
CA PRO A 194 -0.78 -16.13 -2.99
C PRO A 194 -0.59 -15.57 -4.41
N ASP A 195 -1.62 -15.39 -5.22
CA ASP A 195 -1.45 -15.26 -6.68
C ASP A 195 -2.20 -14.08 -7.34
N ALA A 196 -2.92 -13.24 -6.57
CA ALA A 196 -3.82 -12.25 -7.13
C ALA A 196 -3.49 -10.79 -6.72
N ILE A 197 -3.39 -9.92 -7.71
CA ILE A 197 -3.10 -8.48 -7.55
C ILE A 197 -4.25 -7.68 -8.16
N LEU A 198 -4.94 -6.89 -7.33
CA LEU A 198 -6.06 -6.05 -7.75
C LEU A 198 -5.67 -4.58 -7.61
N ILE A 199 -5.71 -3.83 -8.70
CA ILE A 199 -5.42 -2.40 -8.76
C ILE A 199 -6.69 -1.70 -9.24
N THR A 200 -7.38 -1.01 -8.34
CA THR A 200 -8.63 -0.31 -8.66
C THR A 200 -8.42 1.18 -8.86
N ARG A 201 -7.35 1.76 -8.28
CA ARG A 201 -7.00 3.18 -8.48
C ARG A 201 -5.49 3.38 -8.53
N GLY A 202 -5.03 4.23 -9.44
CA GLY A 202 -3.63 4.63 -9.53
C GLY A 202 -3.30 5.40 -10.81
N VAL A 203 -2.26 6.23 -10.76
CA VAL A 203 -1.69 6.87 -11.95
C VAL A 203 -0.33 6.27 -12.26
N PHE A 204 -0.23 5.63 -13.42
CA PHE A 204 1.00 5.06 -13.95
C PHE A 204 1.50 5.94 -15.10
N ALA A 205 2.78 6.29 -15.08
CA ALA A 205 3.33 7.22 -16.05
C ALA A 205 4.76 6.87 -16.44
N PHE A 206 5.09 7.13 -17.69
CA PHE A 206 6.45 7.04 -18.22
C PHE A 206 6.61 7.92 -19.46
N GLY A 207 7.75 8.61 -19.58
CA GLY A 207 8.08 9.41 -20.77
C GLY A 207 7.02 10.46 -21.16
N GLY A 208 6.36 11.07 -20.17
CA GLY A 208 5.29 12.07 -20.38
C GLY A 208 3.91 11.49 -20.76
N ALA A 209 3.79 10.19 -20.96
CA ALA A 209 2.50 9.50 -21.09
C ALA A 209 1.99 9.05 -19.72
N GLN A 210 0.67 9.12 -19.53
CA GLN A 210 0.01 8.73 -18.29
C GLN A 210 -1.22 7.86 -18.57
N ILE A 211 -1.48 6.95 -17.64
CA ILE A 211 -2.64 6.08 -17.61
C ILE A 211 -3.25 6.20 -16.22
N GLN A 212 -4.56 6.37 -16.18
CA GLN A 212 -5.34 6.44 -14.96
C GLN A 212 -6.15 5.16 -14.82
N VAL A 213 -5.96 4.45 -13.72
CA VAL A 213 -6.77 3.31 -13.35
C VAL A 213 -7.90 3.82 -12.47
N GLU A 214 -9.13 3.51 -12.87
CA GLU A 214 -10.37 3.76 -12.14
C GLU A 214 -11.06 2.42 -11.86
N PRO A 215 -12.00 2.32 -10.90
CA PRO A 215 -12.49 1.02 -10.42
C PRO A 215 -13.03 0.07 -11.50
N ASP A 216 -13.63 0.62 -12.55
CA ASP A 216 -14.31 -0.11 -13.62
C ASP A 216 -13.66 0.08 -15.00
N HIS A 217 -12.64 0.93 -15.12
CA HIS A 217 -11.98 1.20 -16.40
C HIS A 217 -10.55 1.72 -16.27
N ILE A 218 -9.82 1.63 -17.37
CA ILE A 218 -8.55 2.34 -17.58
C ILE A 218 -8.82 3.54 -18.49
N HIS A 219 -8.41 4.72 -18.06
CA HIS A 219 -8.53 5.97 -18.78
C HIS A 219 -7.17 6.44 -19.30
N LEU A 220 -7.12 6.83 -20.57
CA LEU A 220 -5.95 7.43 -21.22
C LEU A 220 -6.26 8.92 -21.49
N PRO A 221 -5.89 9.84 -20.59
CA PRO A 221 -6.35 11.23 -20.65
C PRO A 221 -5.97 11.96 -21.93
N LYS A 222 -4.76 11.69 -22.46
CA LYS A 222 -4.25 12.35 -23.68
C LYS A 222 -5.15 12.11 -24.90
N TYR A 223 -5.78 10.94 -24.97
CA TYR A 223 -6.60 10.52 -26.09
C TYR A 223 -8.09 10.50 -25.75
N ASN A 224 -8.45 10.77 -24.50
CA ASN A 224 -9.81 10.63 -23.97
C ASN A 224 -10.42 9.24 -24.25
N ILE A 225 -9.60 8.19 -24.14
CA ILE A 225 -10.01 6.79 -24.35
C ILE A 225 -10.29 6.16 -23.00
N ARG A 226 -11.41 5.43 -22.91
CA ARG A 226 -11.75 4.55 -21.78
C ARG A 226 -11.78 3.11 -22.25
N MET A 227 -11.11 2.23 -21.53
CA MET A 227 -11.08 0.80 -21.79
C MET A 227 -11.61 0.06 -20.57
N ALA A 228 -12.56 -0.85 -20.75
CA ALA A 228 -13.21 -1.56 -19.66
C ALA A 228 -13.62 -2.97 -20.09
N GLY A 229 -13.80 -3.86 -19.12
CA GLY A 229 -14.53 -5.12 -19.29
C GLY A 229 -13.86 -6.16 -20.20
N TYR A 230 -12.54 -6.08 -20.40
CA TYR A 230 -11.82 -7.10 -21.16
C TYR A 230 -11.24 -8.17 -20.22
N SER A 231 -11.19 -9.40 -20.73
CA SER A 231 -10.59 -10.53 -20.05
C SER A 231 -9.70 -11.35 -20.98
N ALA A 232 -8.63 -11.92 -20.43
CA ALA A 232 -7.69 -12.75 -21.18
C ALA A 232 -7.10 -13.86 -20.32
N ARG A 233 -6.68 -14.95 -20.98
CA ARG A 233 -5.88 -16.01 -20.37
C ARG A 233 -4.71 -16.32 -21.30
N GLY A 234 -3.50 -16.37 -20.76
CA GLY A 234 -2.30 -16.60 -21.57
C GLY A 234 -1.17 -17.27 -20.80
N ASN A 235 -0.29 -17.94 -21.54
CA ASN A 235 0.87 -18.66 -21.00
C ASN A 235 2.10 -17.73 -20.95
N GLY A 236 2.05 -16.69 -20.11
CA GLY A 236 3.15 -15.73 -19.93
C GLY A 236 3.48 -14.93 -21.19
N GLY A 237 2.84 -13.77 -21.40
CA GLY A 237 3.18 -12.93 -22.56
C GLY A 237 2.19 -11.82 -22.94
N SER A 238 1.00 -11.75 -22.33
CA SER A 238 0.05 -10.67 -22.58
C SER A 238 0.37 -9.44 -21.72
N ALA A 239 0.45 -8.27 -22.33
CA ALA A 239 0.64 -7.01 -21.63
C ALA A 239 -0.32 -5.97 -22.21
N LEU A 240 -0.81 -5.06 -21.38
CA LEU A 240 -1.40 -3.84 -21.88
C LEU A 240 -0.29 -2.92 -22.37
N ARG A 241 -0.29 -2.60 -23.65
CA ARG A 241 0.75 -1.76 -24.27
C ARG A 241 0.16 -0.47 -24.79
N PHE A 242 0.79 0.64 -24.42
CA PHE A 242 0.42 1.98 -24.83
C PHE A 242 1.64 2.72 -25.34
N ASP A 243 1.78 2.77 -26.66
CA ASP A 243 2.89 3.41 -27.36
C ASP A 243 2.51 4.80 -27.92
#